data_AF-A0A938KMF3-F1
#
_entry.id   AF-A0A938KMF3-F1
#
_cell.length_a   1.000
_cell.length_b   1.000
_cell.length_c   1.000
_cell.angle_alpha   90.00
_cell.angle_beta   90.00
_cell.angle_gamma   90.00
#
_symmetry.space_group_name_H-M   'P 1'
#
loop_
_entity.id
_entity.type
_entity.pdbx_description
1 polymer ?
#
loop_
_entity_poly.entity_id
_entity_poly.type
_entity_poly.pdbx_seq_one_letter_code
_entity_poly.pdbx_strand_id
1 'polypeptide(L)'
;MTSAGKPLVYLILGATGSGRREIVADLIEGGLGQADRPAVLLAAAEGADPVDGRLPAVQRWAWSEGNIVAALPGGANPVFFVSDGARSAIDQIEAFKPWLAAEGGELARIVCVVHVRLAARHPALLAWYEACVHFSDVVLLNRREGVENKW
;
A
#
# COMPACT_ATOMS: atom_id res chain seq x y z
N MET A 1 29.80 12.72 -4.63
CA MET A 1 28.37 12.68 -5.00
C MET A 1 28.03 11.23 -5.30
N THR A 2 27.56 10.49 -4.30
CA THR A 2 27.04 9.13 -4.51
C THR A 2 25.77 9.26 -5.36
N SER A 3 25.67 8.51 -6.46
CA SER A 3 24.42 8.39 -7.21
C SER A 3 23.37 7.90 -6.22
N ALA A 4 22.39 8.72 -5.87
CA ALA A 4 21.27 8.25 -5.08
C ALA A 4 20.60 7.13 -5.89
N GLY A 5 20.55 5.92 -5.33
CA GLY A 5 19.87 4.78 -5.97
C GLY A 5 18.41 5.11 -6.26
N LYS A 6 17.77 4.32 -7.12
CA LYS A 6 16.33 4.48 -7.40
C LYS A 6 15.55 4.41 -6.08
N PRO A 7 14.50 5.23 -5.91
CA PRO A 7 13.67 5.16 -4.70
C PRO A 7 13.00 3.79 -4.63
N LEU A 8 13.09 3.16 -3.46
CA LEU A 8 12.44 1.88 -3.19
C LEU A 8 10.95 2.13 -2.92
N VAL A 9 10.09 1.51 -3.72
CA VAL A 9 8.64 1.67 -3.66
C VAL A 9 7.99 0.39 -3.15
N TYR A 10 7.32 0.47 -2.01
CA TYR A 10 6.51 -0.61 -1.44
C TYR A 10 5.08 -0.47 -1.94
N LEU A 11 4.50 -1.54 -2.47
CA LEU A 11 3.08 -1.58 -2.85
C LEU A 11 2.28 -2.22 -1.72
N ILE A 12 1.32 -1.47 -1.16
CA ILE A 12 0.52 -1.87 -0.01
C ILE A 12 -0.91 -2.16 -0.46
N LEU A 13 -1.24 -3.45 -0.52
CA LEU A 13 -2.54 -4.00 -0.91
C LEU A 13 -3.42 -4.28 0.30
N GLY A 14 -4.73 -4.33 0.08
CA GLY A 14 -5.74 -4.70 1.08
C GLY A 14 -6.96 -3.78 1.03
N ALA A 15 -8.03 -4.16 1.71
CA ALA A 15 -9.28 -3.42 1.65
C ALA A 15 -9.18 -2.07 2.38
N THR A 16 -10.07 -1.13 2.06
CA THR A 16 -10.24 0.10 2.85
C THR A 16 -10.58 -0.28 4.29
N GLY A 17 -9.92 0.36 5.26
CA GLY A 17 -10.09 0.03 6.68
C GLY A 17 -9.39 -1.25 7.16
N SER A 18 -8.64 -1.97 6.32
CA SER A 18 -7.87 -3.15 6.75
C SER A 18 -6.72 -2.84 7.71
N GLY A 19 -6.43 -1.55 7.93
CA GLY A 19 -5.37 -1.07 8.79
C GLY A 19 -4.03 -0.88 8.06
N ARG A 20 -4.05 -0.77 6.73
CA ARG A 20 -2.86 -0.53 5.89
C ARG A 20 -2.10 0.72 6.30
N ARG A 21 -2.82 1.80 6.59
CA ARG A 21 -2.22 3.08 6.96
C ARG A 21 -1.53 2.98 8.33
N GLU A 22 -2.14 2.28 9.28
CA GLU A 22 -1.55 2.03 10.60
C GLU A 22 -0.28 1.20 10.48
N ILE A 23 -0.32 0.11 9.72
CA ILE A 23 0.85 -0.74 9.49
C ILE A 23 1.98 0.05 8.81
N VAL A 24 1.66 0.87 7.80
CA VAL A 24 2.67 1.73 7.15
C VAL A 24 3.26 2.73 8.14
N ALA A 25 2.43 3.35 8.98
CA ALA A 25 2.91 4.25 10.03
C ALA A 25 3.86 3.53 11.00
N ASP A 26 3.49 2.33 11.46
CA ASP A 26 4.31 1.54 12.39
C ASP A 26 5.64 1.09 11.75
N LEU A 27 5.62 0.69 10.47
CA LEU A 27 6.82 0.33 9.71
C LEU A 27 7.77 1.53 9.53
N ILE A 28 7.22 2.72 9.29
CA ILE A 28 7.99 3.94 9.17
C ILE A 28 8.62 4.32 10.52
N GLU A 29 7.82 4.30 11.59
CA GLU A 29 8.23 4.71 12.93
C GLU A 29 9.30 3.78 13.52
N GLY A 30 9.16 2.46 13.33
CA GLY A 30 10.05 1.47 13.93
C GLY A 30 11.09 0.86 13.00
N GLY A 31 10.97 1.03 11.68
CA GLY A 31 11.73 0.27 10.69
C GLY A 31 12.77 1.04 9.88
N LEU A 32 12.79 2.37 9.96
CA LEU A 32 13.64 3.22 9.11
C LEU A 32 14.83 3.83 9.86
N GLY A 33 15.92 4.06 9.13
CA GLY A 33 17.12 4.73 9.62
C GLY A 33 17.03 6.25 9.56
N GLN A 34 17.93 6.94 10.25
CA GLN A 34 17.94 8.42 10.33
C GLN A 34 18.12 9.13 8.98
N ALA A 35 18.68 8.45 7.99
CA ALA A 35 18.91 9.00 6.66
C ALA A 35 17.70 8.84 5.72
N ASP A 36 16.74 7.99 6.09
CA ASP A 36 15.57 7.71 5.26
C ASP A 36 14.64 8.93 5.22
N ARG A 37 14.04 9.15 4.06
CA ARG A 37 13.05 10.20 3.82
C ARG A 37 11.78 9.56 3.28
N PRO A 38 10.99 8.91 4.14
CA PRO A 38 9.78 8.22 3.71
C PRO A 38 8.72 9.18 3.17
N ALA A 39 7.99 8.73 2.15
CA ALA A 39 6.77 9.38 1.69
C ALA A 39 5.67 8.35 1.45
N VAL A 40 4.40 8.79 1.54
CA VAL A 40 3.25 7.91 1.39
C VAL A 40 2.32 8.43 0.30
N LEU A 41 1.98 7.57 -0.66
CA LEU A 41 0.99 7.83 -1.69
C LEU A 41 -0.30 7.11 -1.31
N LEU A 42 -1.37 7.86 -1.05
CA LEU A 42 -2.70 7.32 -0.73
C LEU A 42 -3.66 7.53 -1.91
N ALA A 43 -4.58 6.60 -2.13
CA ALA A 43 -5.61 6.78 -3.15
C ALA A 43 -6.48 8.01 -2.85
N ALA A 44 -6.67 8.88 -3.85
CA ALA A 44 -7.54 10.05 -3.73
C ALA A 44 -9.01 9.68 -3.52
N ALA A 45 -9.42 8.49 -3.99
CA ALA A 45 -10.76 7.95 -3.80
C ALA A 45 -11.05 7.52 -2.34
N GLU A 46 -10.03 7.31 -1.52
CA GLU A 46 -10.21 7.00 -0.10
C GLU A 46 -10.25 8.29 0.74
N GLY A 47 -11.21 8.36 1.65
CA GLY A 47 -11.35 9.48 2.57
C GLY A 47 -10.12 9.75 3.44
N ALA A 48 -10.08 10.93 4.04
CA ALA A 48 -9.14 11.23 5.11
C ALA A 48 -9.40 10.30 6.30
N ASP A 49 -8.32 9.88 6.95
CA ASP A 49 -8.35 9.06 8.15
C ASP A 49 -7.47 9.70 9.23
N PRO A 50 -7.84 9.67 10.52
CA PRO A 50 -6.98 10.20 11.59
C PRO A 50 -5.54 9.68 11.58
N VAL A 51 -5.32 8.46 11.09
CA VAL A 51 -3.99 7.84 10.95
C VAL A 51 -3.11 8.59 9.96
N ASP A 52 -3.69 9.33 9.01
CA ASP A 52 -2.94 10.14 8.03
C ASP A 52 -2.01 11.14 8.74
N GLY A 53 -2.35 11.62 9.93
CA GLY A 53 -1.50 12.50 10.73
C GLY A 53 -0.21 11.85 11.24
N ARG A 54 -0.10 10.52 11.20
CA ARG A 54 1.12 9.77 11.54
C ARG A 54 2.01 9.52 10.31
N LEU A 55 1.50 9.77 9.11
CA LEU A 55 2.20 9.45 7.86
C LEU A 55 3.02 10.65 7.37
N PRO A 56 4.30 10.47 7.03
CA PRO A 56 5.14 11.55 6.51
C PRO A 56 4.86 11.83 5.03
N ALA A 57 4.98 13.09 4.64
CA ALA A 57 4.97 13.54 3.24
C ALA A 57 3.85 12.91 2.39
N VAL A 58 2.63 12.87 2.93
CA VAL A 58 1.47 12.27 2.27
C VAL A 58 1.15 13.03 0.98
N GLN A 59 1.03 12.30 -0.12
CA GLN A 59 0.42 12.79 -1.36
C GLN A 59 -0.72 11.86 -1.78
N ARG A 60 -1.60 12.36 -2.66
CA ARG A 60 -2.72 11.59 -3.19
C ARG A 60 -2.48 11.24 -4.65
N TRP A 61 -2.74 9.99 -5.01
CA TRP A 61 -2.73 9.53 -6.39
C TRP A 61 -4.16 9.30 -6.89
N ALA A 62 -4.41 9.55 -8.17
CA ALA A 62 -5.73 9.37 -8.78
C ALA A 62 -5.74 8.20 -9.77
N TRP A 63 -6.90 7.59 -9.96
CA TRP A 63 -7.12 6.61 -11.01
C TRP A 63 -7.83 7.28 -12.19
N SER A 64 -7.25 7.20 -13.38
CA SER A 64 -7.84 7.76 -14.60
C SER A 64 -7.63 6.81 -15.77
N GLU A 65 -8.72 6.38 -16.40
CA GLU A 65 -8.67 5.56 -17.64
C GLU A 65 -7.74 4.34 -17.55
N GLY A 66 -7.77 3.63 -16.41
CA GLY A 66 -6.93 2.44 -16.20
C GLY A 66 -5.49 2.74 -15.77
N ASN A 67 -5.15 4.00 -15.51
CA ASN A 67 -3.81 4.45 -15.17
C ASN A 67 -3.75 5.10 -13.80
N ILE A 68 -2.57 5.03 -13.19
CA ILE A 68 -2.21 5.77 -11.98
C ILE A 68 -1.72 7.17 -12.40
N VAL A 69 -2.34 8.20 -11.84
CA VAL A 69 -1.97 9.60 -12.02
C VAL A 69 -1.37 10.12 -10.72
N ALA A 70 -0.05 10.09 -10.65
CA ALA A 70 0.79 10.66 -9.59
C ALA A 70 2.25 10.71 -10.04
N ALA A 71 3.04 11.55 -9.37
CA ALA A 71 4.49 11.54 -9.48
C ALA A 71 5.12 10.88 -8.24
N LEU A 72 6.31 10.28 -8.39
CA LEU A 72 7.10 9.90 -7.22
C LEU A 72 7.58 11.16 -6.47
N PRO A 73 7.43 11.21 -5.13
CA PRO A 73 7.90 12.36 -4.36
C PRO A 73 9.43 12.53 -4.47
N GLY A 74 9.88 13.70 -4.93
CA GLY A 74 11.30 13.99 -5.13
C GLY A 74 12.12 13.86 -3.84
N GLY A 75 13.22 13.11 -3.91
CA GLY A 75 14.12 12.89 -2.78
C GLY A 75 13.59 11.96 -1.69
N ALA A 76 12.41 11.36 -1.87
CA ALA A 76 11.87 10.38 -0.95
C ALA A 76 12.46 8.99 -1.20
N ASN A 77 12.85 8.31 -0.13
CA ASN A 77 13.24 6.91 -0.12
C ASN A 77 13.13 6.38 1.32
N PRO A 78 12.32 5.36 1.60
CA PRO A 78 11.42 4.64 0.70
C PRO A 78 10.10 5.39 0.40
N VAL A 79 9.33 4.93 -0.59
CA VAL A 79 7.96 5.39 -0.87
C VAL A 79 6.98 4.25 -0.62
N PHE A 80 5.90 4.52 0.12
CA PHE A 80 4.83 3.57 0.37
C PHE A 80 3.62 3.92 -0.48
N PHE A 81 3.35 3.13 -1.51
CA PHE A 81 2.17 3.27 -2.37
C PHE A 81 1.02 2.44 -1.81
N VAL A 82 0.01 3.08 -1.23
CA VAL A 82 -1.19 2.41 -0.72
C VAL A 82 -2.25 2.35 -1.82
N SER A 83 -2.65 1.15 -2.21
CA SER A 83 -3.63 0.91 -3.27
C SER A 83 -5.03 1.41 -2.87
N ASP A 84 -5.92 1.59 -3.84
CA ASP A 84 -7.35 1.81 -3.61
C ASP A 84 -7.97 0.49 -3.16
N GLY A 85 -8.45 0.46 -1.91
CA GLY A 85 -8.99 -0.73 -1.28
C GLY A 85 -10.38 -1.15 -1.76
N ALA A 86 -11.02 -0.35 -2.62
CA ALA A 86 -12.32 -0.68 -3.22
C ALA A 86 -12.20 -1.12 -4.70
N ARG A 87 -11.00 -1.11 -5.27
CA ARG A 87 -10.73 -1.42 -6.68
C ARG A 87 -10.14 -2.82 -6.85
N SER A 88 -10.21 -3.34 -8.08
CA SER A 88 -9.50 -4.56 -8.49
C SER A 88 -8.01 -4.45 -8.14
N ALA A 89 -7.48 -5.44 -7.43
CA ALA A 89 -6.06 -5.51 -7.14
C ALA A 89 -5.24 -5.80 -8.41
N ILE A 90 -5.81 -6.60 -9.33
CA ILE A 90 -5.18 -6.99 -10.59
C ILE A 90 -4.93 -5.74 -11.44
N ASP A 91 -5.98 -4.97 -11.73
CA ASP A 91 -5.89 -3.77 -12.57
C ASP A 91 -4.87 -2.78 -12.00
N GLN A 92 -4.86 -2.60 -10.67
CA GLN A 92 -3.93 -1.69 -10.01
C GLN A 92 -2.48 -2.17 -10.12
N ILE A 93 -2.21 -3.47 -9.98
CA ILE A 93 -0.87 -4.03 -10.13
C ILE A 93 -0.40 -3.93 -11.58
N GLU A 94 -1.30 -4.17 -12.54
CA GLU A 94 -1.02 -4.03 -13.98
C GLU A 94 -0.68 -2.58 -14.35
N ALA A 95 -1.37 -1.60 -13.77
CA ALA A 95 -1.07 -0.18 -13.93
C ALA A 95 0.16 0.28 -13.13
N PHE A 96 0.45 -0.35 -11.99
CA PHE A 96 1.56 0.03 -11.11
C PHE A 96 2.92 -0.22 -11.74
N LYS A 97 3.13 -1.35 -12.43
CA LYS A 97 4.42 -1.68 -13.05
C LYS A 97 4.89 -0.64 -14.09
N PRO A 98 4.09 -0.26 -15.10
CA PRO A 98 4.49 0.76 -16.06
C PRO A 98 4.63 2.14 -15.42
N TRP A 99 3.76 2.49 -14.46
CA TRP A 99 3.87 3.74 -13.71
C TRP A 99 5.20 3.81 -12.93
N LEU A 100 5.54 2.76 -12.18
CA LEU A 100 6.78 2.70 -11.41
C LEU A 100 8.03 2.85 -12.30
N ALA A 101 8.02 2.21 -13.47
CA ALA A 101 9.10 2.29 -14.43
C ALA A 101 9.24 3.72 -15.01
N ALA A 102 8.12 4.37 -15.33
CA ALA A 102 8.10 5.73 -15.86
C ALA A 102 8.60 6.75 -14.83
N GLU A 103 8.25 6.56 -13.55
CA GLU A 103 8.68 7.42 -12.45
C GLU A 103 10.12 7.13 -11.97
N GLY A 104 10.78 6.12 -12.54
CA GLY A 104 12.17 5.78 -12.22
C GLY A 104 12.36 5.10 -10.85
N GLY A 105 11.30 4.56 -10.25
CA GLY A 105 11.38 3.81 -8.99
C GLY A 105 11.79 2.36 -9.16
N GLU A 106 12.02 1.69 -8.02
CA GLU A 106 12.32 0.27 -7.94
C GLU A 106 11.35 -0.42 -6.97
N LEU A 107 10.79 -1.57 -7.35
CA LEU A 107 9.84 -2.29 -6.49
C LEU A 107 10.60 -2.90 -5.32
N ALA A 108 10.25 -2.50 -4.10
CA ALA A 108 10.84 -3.02 -2.89
C ALA A 108 10.17 -4.35 -2.50
N ARG A 109 8.90 -4.28 -2.11
CA ARG A 109 8.05 -5.43 -1.75
C ARG A 109 6.58 -5.10 -2.00
N ILE A 110 5.78 -6.13 -2.22
CA ILE A 110 4.32 -6.08 -2.21
C ILE A 110 3.83 -6.66 -0.88
N VAL A 111 3.07 -5.87 -0.11
CA VAL A 111 2.53 -6.25 1.19
C VAL A 111 1.01 -6.24 1.12
N CYS A 112 0.36 -7.37 1.39
CA CYS A 112 -1.10 -7.45 1.53
C CYS A 112 -1.51 -7.44 3.00
N VAL A 113 -2.38 -6.50 3.37
CA VAL A 113 -3.02 -6.44 4.68
C VAL A 113 -4.45 -6.97 4.59
N VAL A 114 -4.67 -8.14 5.17
CA VAL A 114 -5.96 -8.83 5.19
C VAL A 114 -6.78 -8.33 6.37
N HIS A 115 -7.98 -7.79 6.09
CA HIS A 115 -8.95 -7.47 7.13
C HIS A 115 -9.70 -8.75 7.51
N VAL A 116 -9.25 -9.42 8.56
CA VAL A 116 -9.72 -10.76 8.96
C VAL A 116 -11.22 -10.79 9.21
N ARG A 117 -11.75 -9.87 10.03
CA ARG A 117 -13.21 -9.79 10.27
C ARG A 117 -14.04 -9.55 9.00
N LEU A 118 -13.55 -8.73 8.07
CA LEU A 118 -14.27 -8.43 6.84
C LEU A 118 -14.35 -9.68 5.96
N ALA A 119 -13.22 -10.34 5.76
CA ALA A 119 -13.14 -11.55 4.96
C ALA A 119 -13.93 -12.73 5.59
N ALA A 120 -13.94 -12.84 6.93
CA ALA A 120 -14.76 -13.81 7.64
C ALA A 120 -16.28 -13.58 7.48
N ARG A 121 -16.71 -12.31 7.53
CA ARG A 121 -18.14 -11.94 7.39
C ARG A 121 -18.63 -11.96 5.94
N HIS A 122 -17.73 -11.78 4.99
CA HIS A 122 -18.04 -11.70 3.57
C HIS A 122 -17.15 -12.66 2.76
N PRO A 123 -17.43 -13.98 2.77
CA PRO A 123 -16.60 -14.98 2.09
C PRO A 123 -16.42 -14.75 0.59
N ALA A 124 -17.34 -14.02 -0.06
CA ALA A 124 -17.19 -13.62 -1.46
C ALA A 124 -15.95 -12.75 -1.71
N LEU A 125 -15.42 -12.06 -0.70
CA LEU A 125 -14.19 -11.27 -0.78
C LEU A 125 -12.93 -12.14 -0.76
N LEU A 126 -13.02 -13.45 -0.49
CA LEU A 126 -11.85 -14.32 -0.49
C LEU A 126 -11.17 -14.34 -1.85
N ALA A 127 -11.92 -14.38 -2.96
CA ALA A 127 -11.34 -14.29 -4.30
C ALA A 127 -10.58 -12.97 -4.54
N TRP A 128 -11.06 -11.86 -3.96
CA TRP A 128 -10.36 -10.57 -4.03
C TRP A 128 -9.07 -10.59 -3.20
N TYR A 129 -9.10 -11.19 -2.01
CA TYR A 129 -7.90 -11.37 -1.19
C TYR A 129 -6.92 -12.37 -1.78
N GLU A 130 -7.38 -13.44 -2.43
CA GLU A 130 -6.54 -14.39 -3.17
C GLU A 130 -5.75 -13.68 -4.26
N ALA A 131 -6.40 -12.77 -5.02
CA ALA A 131 -5.70 -11.95 -5.99
C ALA A 131 -4.63 -11.05 -5.33
N CYS A 132 -4.93 -10.42 -4.19
CA CYS A 132 -3.93 -9.63 -3.46
C CYS A 132 -2.76 -10.49 -2.97
N VAL A 133 -3.05 -11.64 -2.38
CA VAL A 133 -2.08 -12.58 -1.81
C VAL A 133 -1.19 -13.17 -2.91
N HIS A 134 -1.75 -13.49 -4.07
CA HIS A 134 -1.01 -14.07 -5.20
C HIS A 134 0.20 -13.22 -5.62
N PHE A 135 0.08 -11.89 -5.56
CA PHE A 135 1.16 -10.98 -5.92
C PHE A 135 2.01 -10.52 -4.73
N SER A 136 1.67 -10.90 -3.50
CA SER A 136 2.32 -10.36 -2.31
C SER A 136 3.55 -11.14 -1.89
N ASP A 137 4.61 -10.41 -1.54
CA ASP A 137 5.78 -10.98 -0.86
C ASP A 137 5.49 -11.25 0.62
N VAL A 138 4.62 -10.43 1.23
CA VAL A 138 4.27 -10.49 2.65
C VAL A 138 2.77 -10.35 2.82
N VAL A 139 2.17 -11.20 3.65
CA VAL A 139 0.76 -11.12 4.05
C VAL A 139 0.67 -10.88 5.54
N LEU A 140 -0.01 -9.79 5.92
CA LEU A 140 -0.27 -9.42 7.30
C LEU A 140 -1.75 -9.58 7.60
N LEU A 141 -2.07 -10.31 8.66
CA LEU A 141 -3.43 -10.45 9.16
C LEU A 141 -3.69 -9.33 10.17
N ASN A 142 -4.74 -8.55 9.94
CA ASN A 142 -5.14 -7.47 10.83
C ASN A 142 -6.65 -7.50 11.13
N ARG A 143 -7.08 -6.81 12.18
CA ARG A 143 -8.47 -6.78 12.64
C ARG A 143 -9.00 -8.19 12.91
N ARG A 144 -8.23 -9.00 13.65
CA ARG A 144 -8.55 -10.40 13.97
C ARG A 144 -9.44 -10.55 15.20
N GLU A 145 -9.63 -9.47 15.97
CA GLU A 145 -10.45 -9.47 17.17
C GLU A 145 -11.87 -10.01 16.91
N GLY A 146 -12.32 -10.95 17.75
CA GLY A 146 -13.66 -11.52 17.66
C GLY A 146 -13.91 -12.43 16.45
N VAL A 147 -12.87 -12.90 15.75
CA VAL A 147 -12.98 -13.97 14.73
C VAL A 147 -12.54 -15.30 15.32
N GLU A 148 -13.18 -16.39 14.91
CA GLU A 148 -12.79 -17.74 15.34
C GLU A 148 -11.35 -18.06 14.98
N ASN A 149 -10.66 -18.79 15.85
CA ASN A 149 -9.23 -19.07 15.67
C ASN A 149 -8.88 -19.86 14.39
N LYS A 150 -9.85 -20.60 13.85
CA LYS A 150 -9.71 -21.42 12.65
C LYS A 150 -9.76 -20.62 11.35
N TRP A 151 -10.08 -19.33 11.43
CA TRP A 151 -10.00 -18.42 10.31
C TRP A 151 -8.55 -17.97 10.08
#